data_AF-A0A2V0NYZ5-F1
#
_entry.id   AF-A0A2V0NYZ5-F1
#
_cell.length_a   1.000
_cell.length_b   1.000
_cell.length_c   1.000
_cell.angle_alpha   90.00
_cell.angle_beta   90.00
_cell.angle_gamma   90.00
#
_symmetry.space_group_name_H-M   'P 1'
#
loop_
_entity.id
_entity.type
_entity.pdbx_description
1 polymer ?
#
loop_
_entity_poly.entity_id
_entity_poly.type
_entity_poly.pdbx_seq_one_letter_code
_entity_poly.pdbx_strand_id
1 'polypeptide(L)'
;MAPDGRPRRLLGASRPPGMLLIAACCAAALAALPQAAAACQTAEQAASNYQFSYAIGSATKACFRLAVAANCSSDAPCCLKSEAKIRKLLLAPNSANPACVSRDNLKQLEVTLNAAQTKSRPVKSNGQQVVSTGIKGALSSDALVCIDTSAVPGCGTIKELCGDTCSFRLTARGPSRGSGKRATCCVNAAAGPPPPPPPPPPPPPPPPTPGNFSLVTINVGTNTALDAYFEAARDRWQKILTVDLPDVDPDEYKFPGFEWWPGYNIPVDDVTIFYQVTEIDGENGILGSAGPDYTRQDAWETPITGSMEFDIADLGGLTGDEWRDVILHEMGHVLGIGIYFYWQEKHKCIPSCTPGSDADVFYTCANAAREFAALPGCGPNLPVETKAGVGSGCAHWQETTLKSELMTPYIELGAAKASPISRVTIGGLEDIYGPGSVDYTQADPWNCNAAISTGAEAPTRLKERTVILLEPLPRGAGSGGREGQRRRAAEAARAAAAAQESGP
;
A
#
# COMPACT_ATOMS: atom_id res chain seq x y z
N MET A 1 -75.26 33.41 -23.73
CA MET A 1 -75.58 32.80 -22.43
C MET A 1 -74.65 33.37 -21.37
N ALA A 2 -75.19 33.54 -20.16
CA ALA A 2 -74.55 33.85 -18.87
C ALA A 2 -75.52 33.28 -17.79
N PRO A 3 -75.26 33.36 -16.46
CA PRO A 3 -74.08 33.81 -15.72
C PRO A 3 -73.48 32.60 -14.93
N ASP A 4 -72.71 32.66 -13.82
CA ASP A 4 -71.97 33.71 -13.09
C ASP A 4 -70.70 33.02 -12.45
N GLY A 5 -69.90 33.57 -11.52
CA GLY A 5 -70.03 34.86 -10.85
C GLY A 5 -68.81 35.38 -10.10
N ARG A 6 -68.92 36.65 -9.69
CA ARG A 6 -67.90 37.49 -9.03
C ARG A 6 -68.50 38.04 -7.70
N PRO A 7 -68.00 39.12 -7.03
CA PRO A 7 -66.69 39.79 -7.01
C PRO A 7 -66.01 39.67 -5.58
N ARG A 8 -65.61 40.65 -4.74
CA ARG A 8 -65.60 42.15 -4.76
C ARG A 8 -64.72 42.85 -3.68
N ARG A 9 -63.43 43.11 -3.99
CA ARG A 9 -62.67 44.33 -3.56
C ARG A 9 -62.37 44.47 -2.01
N LEU A 10 -61.56 45.40 -1.46
CA LEU A 10 -60.49 46.33 -1.92
C LEU A 10 -59.66 46.87 -0.71
N LEU A 11 -58.53 47.55 -1.02
CA LEU A 11 -57.89 48.68 -0.29
C LEU A 11 -57.24 48.46 1.10
N GLY A 12 -56.12 49.18 1.31
CA GLY A 12 -55.44 49.37 2.61
C GLY A 12 -53.94 49.62 2.43
N ALA A 13 -53.42 50.80 2.83
CA ALA A 13 -52.01 51.16 2.67
C ALA A 13 -51.49 52.05 3.81
N SER A 14 -50.25 51.83 4.29
CA SER A 14 -49.49 52.76 5.16
C SER A 14 -48.00 52.39 5.32
N ARG A 15 -47.20 53.40 5.70
CA ARG A 15 -45.76 53.46 6.05
C ARG A 15 -45.51 54.86 6.66
N PRO A 16 -44.38 55.19 7.30
CA PRO A 16 -43.46 54.43 8.17
C PRO A 16 -43.79 54.85 9.64
N PRO A 17 -42.91 55.42 10.51
CA PRO A 17 -41.52 55.13 10.92
C PRO A 17 -41.42 54.82 12.45
N GLY A 18 -40.20 54.80 13.02
CA GLY A 18 -39.97 54.99 14.47
C GLY A 18 -38.78 54.25 15.09
N MET A 19 -37.70 54.96 15.43
CA MET A 19 -36.53 54.43 16.14
C MET A 19 -36.79 54.19 17.64
N LEU A 20 -36.11 53.19 18.23
CA LEU A 20 -35.28 53.41 19.43
C LEU A 20 -34.19 52.31 19.54
N LEU A 21 -33.09 52.61 20.24
CA LEU A 21 -31.97 51.68 20.51
C LEU A 21 -32.08 51.10 21.92
N ILE A 22 -31.47 49.92 22.17
CA ILE A 22 -30.32 49.75 23.08
C ILE A 22 -29.82 48.28 23.05
N ALA A 23 -28.57 48.07 23.47
CA ALA A 23 -27.69 46.97 23.05
C ALA A 23 -27.79 45.64 23.81
N ALA A 24 -27.34 44.59 23.11
CA ALA A 24 -26.53 43.43 23.55
C ALA A 24 -27.03 42.49 24.68
N CYS A 25 -27.12 41.20 24.35
CA CYS A 25 -26.22 40.20 24.96
C CYS A 25 -26.13 38.87 24.16
N CYS A 26 -25.06 38.11 24.44
CA CYS A 26 -24.83 36.69 24.11
C CYS A 26 -24.91 36.23 22.63
N ALA A 27 -23.74 35.96 22.04
CA ALA A 27 -23.60 35.16 20.83
C ALA A 27 -23.77 33.65 21.13
N ALA A 28 -24.41 32.91 20.22
CA ALA A 28 -24.40 31.44 20.20
C ALA A 28 -24.65 30.85 18.79
N ALA A 29 -24.09 31.45 17.74
CA ALA A 29 -23.98 30.81 16.43
C ALA A 29 -22.87 29.74 16.44
N LEU A 30 -23.01 28.76 17.34
CA LEU A 30 -22.13 27.60 17.42
C LEU A 30 -22.71 26.52 16.52
N ALA A 31 -22.04 26.31 15.37
CA ALA A 31 -22.25 25.13 14.57
C ALA A 31 -22.12 23.88 15.44
N ALA A 32 -22.93 22.86 15.15
CA ALA A 32 -22.71 21.53 15.71
C ALA A 32 -21.40 20.98 15.12
N LEU A 33 -20.29 21.24 15.82
CA LEU A 33 -18.99 20.65 15.51
C LEU A 33 -19.18 19.13 15.37
N PRO A 34 -18.68 18.51 14.28
CA PRO A 34 -18.69 17.06 14.19
C PRO A 34 -17.95 16.52 15.42
N GLN A 35 -18.55 15.55 16.11
CA GLN A 35 -17.84 14.81 17.15
C GLN A 35 -16.75 14.01 16.44
N ALA A 36 -15.52 14.53 16.47
CA ALA A 36 -14.35 13.87 15.91
C ALA A 36 -14.27 12.43 16.45
N ALA A 37 -14.05 11.48 15.53
CA ALA A 37 -14.11 10.05 15.84
C ALA A 37 -13.19 9.71 17.02
N ALA A 38 -13.79 9.27 18.13
CA ALA A 38 -13.14 9.25 19.44
C ALA A 38 -12.29 7.99 19.68
N ALA A 39 -11.36 7.72 18.76
CA ALA A 39 -10.11 7.05 19.15
C ALA A 39 -9.52 7.77 20.38
N CYS A 40 -8.91 7.01 21.30
CA CYS A 40 -8.43 7.49 22.61
C CYS A 40 -7.92 8.93 22.58
N GLN A 41 -8.70 9.84 23.17
CA GLN A 41 -8.45 11.29 23.10
C GLN A 41 -7.05 11.63 23.61
N THR A 42 -6.41 12.65 23.06
CA THR A 42 -5.06 13.11 23.45
C THR A 42 -4.89 13.49 24.93
N ALA A 43 -5.98 13.59 25.69
CA ALA A 43 -6.00 13.79 27.13
C ALA A 43 -6.16 12.50 27.98
N GLU A 44 -6.35 11.32 27.38
CA GLU A 44 -6.49 10.03 28.07
C GLU A 44 -5.37 9.06 27.69
N GLN A 45 -4.46 8.80 28.64
CA GLN A 45 -3.29 7.95 28.41
C GLN A 45 -3.70 6.49 28.12
N ALA A 46 -3.13 5.93 27.05
CA ALA A 46 -3.39 4.55 26.65
C ALA A 46 -2.88 3.54 27.70
N ALA A 47 -3.67 2.50 27.98
CA ALA A 47 -3.20 1.33 28.71
C ALA A 47 -2.55 0.34 27.74
N SER A 48 -1.35 0.66 27.22
CA SER A 48 -0.59 -0.14 26.24
C SER A 48 -0.31 -1.59 26.68
N ASN A 49 -0.50 -1.90 27.96
CA ASN A 49 -0.33 -3.21 28.56
C ASN A 49 -1.64 -3.99 28.76
N TYR A 50 -2.79 -3.43 28.37
CA TYR A 50 -4.09 -4.12 28.35
C TYR A 50 -4.66 -4.09 26.93
N GLN A 51 -5.20 -5.22 26.47
CA GLN A 51 -5.79 -5.35 25.14
C GLN A 51 -7.23 -5.86 25.25
N PHE A 52 -8.10 -5.35 24.37
CA PHE A 52 -9.39 -5.97 24.09
C PHE A 52 -9.32 -6.59 22.69
N SER A 53 -9.43 -7.91 22.58
CA SER A 53 -9.50 -8.64 21.30
C SER A 53 -10.92 -9.06 20.99
N TYR A 54 -11.34 -8.94 19.72
CA TYR A 54 -12.63 -9.48 19.27
C TYR A 54 -12.63 -11.00 19.44
N ALA A 55 -13.69 -11.54 20.04
CA ALA A 55 -13.81 -12.97 20.34
C ALA A 55 -14.86 -13.66 19.47
N ILE A 56 -16.10 -13.17 19.48
CA ILE A 56 -17.26 -13.69 18.71
C ILE A 56 -18.31 -12.58 18.56
N GLY A 57 -19.20 -12.70 17.56
CA GLY A 57 -20.30 -11.77 17.40
C GLY A 57 -21.21 -12.02 16.19
N SER A 58 -22.06 -11.03 15.93
CA SER A 58 -22.98 -10.88 14.81
C SER A 58 -23.07 -9.38 14.44
N ALA A 59 -23.91 -9.01 13.47
CA ALA A 59 -24.08 -7.61 13.08
C ALA A 59 -24.45 -6.69 14.27
N THR A 60 -25.33 -7.13 15.18
CA THR A 60 -25.82 -6.35 16.34
C THR A 60 -25.09 -6.63 17.66
N LYS A 61 -24.21 -7.65 17.72
CA LYS A 61 -23.64 -8.15 18.97
C LYS A 61 -22.15 -8.42 18.83
N ALA A 62 -21.31 -7.91 19.72
CA ALA A 62 -19.87 -8.23 19.72
C ALA A 62 -19.36 -8.51 21.13
N CYS A 63 -18.58 -9.57 21.27
CA CYS A 63 -17.91 -9.96 22.50
C CYS A 63 -16.40 -9.77 22.37
N PHE A 64 -15.81 -9.15 23.38
CA PHE A 64 -14.39 -8.79 23.45
C PHE A 64 -13.75 -9.47 24.67
N ARG A 65 -12.61 -10.13 24.50
CA ARG A 65 -11.79 -10.62 25.62
C ARG A 65 -10.85 -9.52 26.06
N LEU A 66 -10.90 -9.17 27.35
CA LEU A 66 -9.82 -8.44 28.00
C LEU A 66 -8.62 -9.37 28.18
N ALA A 67 -7.42 -8.84 27.97
CA ALA A 67 -6.15 -9.50 28.27
C ALA A 67 -5.14 -8.48 28.84
N VAL A 68 -4.16 -8.97 29.61
CA VAL A 68 -2.92 -8.23 29.91
C VAL A 68 -1.90 -8.63 28.86
N ALA A 69 -1.50 -7.68 28.00
CA ALA A 69 -0.63 -7.94 26.87
C ALA A 69 0.87 -7.90 27.24
N ALA A 70 1.23 -7.16 28.29
CA ALA A 70 2.59 -7.07 28.80
C ALA A 70 2.60 -6.71 30.29
N ASN A 71 3.70 -7.01 30.99
CA ASN A 71 3.95 -6.51 32.34
C ASN A 71 4.60 -5.13 32.28
N CYS A 72 4.17 -4.19 33.13
CA CYS A 72 4.81 -2.88 33.20
C CYS A 72 6.14 -2.94 33.96
N SER A 73 7.26 -2.77 33.25
CA SER A 73 8.51 -2.32 33.87
C SER A 73 8.31 -0.97 34.58
N SER A 74 9.19 -0.63 35.54
CA SER A 74 9.17 0.64 36.27
C SER A 74 9.31 1.88 35.36
N ASP A 75 10.01 1.71 34.25
CA ASP A 75 10.63 2.83 33.53
C ASP A 75 9.74 3.33 32.38
N ALA A 76 8.89 2.45 31.84
CA ALA A 76 7.95 2.77 30.76
C ALA A 76 6.72 3.58 31.25
N PRO A 77 6.15 4.47 30.43
CA PRO A 77 4.99 5.30 30.78
C PRO A 77 3.64 4.56 30.60
N CYS A 78 3.48 3.37 31.20
CA CYS A 78 2.20 2.66 31.18
C CYS A 78 1.16 3.27 32.15
N CYS A 79 -0.13 3.16 31.80
CA CYS A 79 -1.21 3.82 32.56
C CYS A 79 -1.77 2.97 33.72
N LEU A 80 -1.76 1.63 33.60
CA LEU A 80 -2.17 0.67 34.66
C LEU A 80 -1.07 -0.37 34.87
N LYS A 81 -0.69 -0.71 36.11
CA LYS A 81 0.14 -1.90 36.37
C LYS A 81 -0.68 -3.20 36.34
N SER A 82 0.01 -4.32 36.14
CA SER A 82 -0.53 -5.69 36.14
C SER A 82 -1.37 -6.05 37.38
N GLU A 83 -1.05 -5.47 38.55
CA GLU A 83 -1.75 -5.73 39.82
C GLU A 83 -2.97 -4.81 40.03
N ALA A 84 -3.26 -3.91 39.08
CA ALA A 84 -4.28 -2.88 39.23
C ALA A 84 -5.69 -3.45 39.11
N LYS A 85 -6.44 -3.47 40.22
CA LYS A 85 -7.78 -4.04 40.26
C LYS A 85 -8.77 -3.11 39.57
N ILE A 86 -9.19 -3.46 38.34
CA ILE A 86 -10.17 -2.72 37.54
C ILE A 86 -11.51 -2.68 38.29
N ARG A 87 -12.00 -1.47 38.59
CA ARG A 87 -13.25 -1.22 39.35
C ARG A 87 -14.34 -0.55 38.52
N LYS A 88 -14.04 -0.10 37.30
CA LYS A 88 -15.00 0.49 36.36
C LYS A 88 -14.53 0.20 34.95
N LEU A 89 -15.48 -0.09 34.08
CA LEU A 89 -15.34 -0.14 32.64
C LEU A 89 -16.44 0.75 32.05
N LEU A 90 -16.05 1.57 31.09
CA LEU A 90 -16.94 2.39 30.30
C LEU A 90 -16.75 2.00 28.84
N LEU A 91 -17.84 1.86 28.10
CA LEU A 91 -17.82 1.90 26.64
C LEU A 91 -18.02 3.36 26.21
N ALA A 92 -17.16 3.85 25.33
CA ALA A 92 -17.34 5.10 24.61
C ALA A 92 -17.82 4.79 23.19
N PRO A 93 -19.08 5.12 22.84
CA PRO A 93 -19.53 5.09 21.45
C PRO A 93 -18.75 6.10 20.61
N ASN A 94 -18.39 5.69 19.40
CA ASN A 94 -17.68 6.50 18.40
C ASN A 94 -18.60 6.85 17.20
N SER A 95 -19.88 6.48 17.29
CA SER A 95 -20.91 6.77 16.29
C SER A 95 -21.10 8.26 16.05
N ALA A 96 -21.14 8.66 14.77
CA ALA A 96 -21.57 10.00 14.36
C ALA A 96 -23.11 10.16 14.39
N ASN A 97 -23.89 9.10 14.60
CA ASN A 97 -25.35 9.16 14.57
C ASN A 97 -25.92 9.69 15.91
N PRO A 98 -26.60 10.86 15.94
CA PRO A 98 -27.16 11.43 17.17
C PRO A 98 -28.20 10.54 17.86
N ALA A 99 -28.91 9.70 17.10
CA ALA A 99 -29.84 8.72 17.67
C ALA A 99 -29.07 7.61 18.41
N CYS A 100 -27.98 7.11 17.83
CA CYS A 100 -27.16 6.05 18.42
C CYS A 100 -26.50 6.49 19.74
N VAL A 101 -25.97 7.71 19.79
CA VAL A 101 -25.32 8.26 21.00
C VAL A 101 -26.28 8.92 22.00
N SER A 102 -27.59 8.92 21.72
CA SER A 102 -28.59 9.53 22.60
C SER A 102 -28.63 8.86 23.97
N ARG A 103 -28.64 9.67 25.04
CA ARG A 103 -28.69 9.19 26.43
C ARG A 103 -29.87 8.24 26.69
N ASP A 104 -31.00 8.47 26.02
CA ASP A 104 -32.21 7.67 26.23
C ASP A 104 -32.20 6.37 25.42
N ASN A 105 -31.66 6.38 24.20
CA ASN A 105 -31.48 5.18 23.39
C ASN A 105 -30.42 4.25 23.97
N LEU A 106 -29.29 4.79 24.46
CA LEU A 106 -28.22 4.02 25.12
C LEU A 106 -28.66 3.34 26.44
N LYS A 107 -29.87 3.60 26.96
CA LYS A 107 -30.45 2.79 28.06
C LYS A 107 -30.85 1.38 27.59
N GLN A 108 -31.07 1.21 26.29
CA GLN A 108 -31.47 -0.04 25.65
C GLN A 108 -30.27 -0.88 25.18
N LEU A 109 -29.04 -0.32 25.26
CA LEU A 109 -27.82 -1.05 24.98
C LEU A 109 -27.60 -2.10 26.06
N GLU A 110 -27.59 -3.39 25.71
CA GLU A 110 -27.24 -4.44 26.68
C GLU A 110 -25.72 -4.58 26.75
N VAL A 111 -25.20 -4.77 27.96
CA VAL A 111 -23.81 -5.19 28.17
C VAL A 111 -23.79 -6.34 29.17
N THR A 112 -23.06 -7.40 28.83
CA THR A 112 -22.83 -8.55 29.73
C THR A 112 -21.35 -8.72 30.02
N LEU A 113 -21.03 -9.16 31.24
CA LEU A 113 -19.68 -9.41 31.71
C LEU A 113 -19.60 -10.86 32.18
N ASN A 114 -18.79 -11.68 31.54
CA ASN A 114 -18.71 -13.14 31.80
C ASN A 114 -20.12 -13.79 31.84
N ALA A 115 -20.94 -13.52 30.82
CA ALA A 115 -22.35 -13.90 30.69
C ALA A 115 -23.33 -13.33 31.75
N ALA A 116 -22.87 -12.66 32.80
CA ALA A 116 -23.76 -11.96 33.73
C ALA A 116 -24.26 -10.65 33.09
N GLN A 117 -25.58 -10.52 32.92
CA GLN A 117 -26.20 -9.25 32.51
C GLN A 117 -25.89 -8.15 33.53
N THR A 118 -25.47 -6.98 33.04
CA THR A 118 -25.34 -5.78 33.87
C THR A 118 -26.32 -4.72 33.42
N LYS A 119 -26.84 -3.95 34.38
CA LYS A 119 -27.67 -2.79 34.04
C LYS A 119 -26.76 -1.69 33.51
N SER A 120 -26.67 -1.60 32.19
CA SER A 120 -26.03 -0.51 31.46
C SER A 120 -26.56 0.84 31.98
N ARG A 121 -25.65 1.79 32.16
CA ARG A 121 -26.01 3.14 32.64
C ARG A 121 -25.31 4.19 31.79
N PRO A 122 -26.05 4.87 30.90
CA PRO A 122 -25.58 6.07 30.21
C PRO A 122 -25.21 7.17 31.22
N VAL A 123 -23.94 7.57 31.22
CA VAL A 123 -23.38 8.64 32.06
C VAL A 123 -22.54 9.59 31.21
N LYS A 124 -22.42 10.85 31.62
CA LYS A 124 -21.45 11.77 30.98
C LYS A 124 -20.08 11.60 31.62
N SER A 125 -19.03 11.64 30.80
CA SER A 125 -17.61 11.58 31.20
C SER A 125 -16.82 12.48 30.27
N ASN A 126 -16.16 13.50 30.80
CA ASN A 126 -15.39 14.50 30.02
C ASN A 126 -16.18 15.07 28.83
N GLY A 127 -17.44 15.45 29.06
CA GLY A 127 -18.38 15.94 28.03
C GLY A 127 -19.06 14.85 27.19
N GLN A 128 -18.35 13.77 26.85
CA GLN A 128 -18.86 12.66 26.04
C GLN A 128 -19.92 11.83 26.79
N GLN A 129 -20.88 11.29 26.04
CA GLN A 129 -21.87 10.34 26.52
C GLN A 129 -21.28 8.92 26.44
N VAL A 130 -21.15 8.23 27.57
CA VAL A 130 -20.53 6.89 27.67
C VAL A 130 -21.45 5.93 28.43
N VAL A 131 -21.28 4.61 28.23
CA VAL A 131 -22.09 3.58 28.90
C VAL A 131 -21.27 2.87 29.96
N SER A 132 -21.73 2.95 31.21
CA SER A 132 -21.14 2.24 32.35
C SER A 132 -21.61 0.79 32.41
N THR A 133 -20.66 -0.16 32.36
CA THR A 133 -20.94 -1.62 32.30
C THR A 133 -21.22 -2.27 33.67
N GLY A 134 -21.36 -1.47 34.74
CA GLY A 134 -21.98 -1.93 35.99
C GLY A 134 -21.21 -2.95 36.82
N ILE A 135 -19.89 -3.09 36.64
CA ILE A 135 -19.02 -4.01 37.40
C ILE A 135 -19.32 -3.98 38.90
N LYS A 136 -19.63 -5.16 39.47
CA LYS A 136 -19.62 -5.41 40.91
C LYS A 136 -18.29 -6.06 41.29
N GLY A 137 -17.55 -5.48 42.23
CA GLY A 137 -16.28 -6.04 42.70
C GLY A 137 -15.06 -5.54 41.91
N ALA A 138 -14.27 -6.45 41.35
CA ALA A 138 -13.17 -6.15 40.45
C ALA A 138 -13.30 -7.01 39.20
N LEU A 139 -13.01 -6.45 38.02
CA LEU A 139 -12.98 -7.22 36.78
C LEU A 139 -11.71 -8.07 36.74
N SER A 140 -11.83 -9.30 36.25
CA SER A 140 -10.69 -10.19 36.02
C SER A 140 -9.92 -9.78 34.75
N SER A 141 -8.65 -10.16 34.66
CA SER A 141 -7.75 -9.81 33.55
C SER A 141 -8.03 -10.55 32.23
N ASP A 142 -8.92 -11.54 32.27
CA ASP A 142 -9.36 -12.44 31.18
C ASP A 142 -10.84 -12.23 30.78
N ALA A 143 -11.48 -11.20 31.31
CA ALA A 143 -12.94 -11.08 31.28
C ALA A 143 -13.52 -10.87 29.86
N LEU A 144 -14.61 -11.57 29.56
CA LEU A 144 -15.39 -11.43 28.34
C LEU A 144 -16.46 -10.34 28.51
N VAL A 145 -16.39 -9.30 27.67
CA VAL A 145 -17.31 -8.16 27.63
C VAL A 145 -18.12 -8.26 26.35
N CYS A 146 -19.43 -8.52 26.44
CA CYS A 146 -20.31 -8.50 25.27
C CYS A 146 -21.21 -7.27 25.26
N ILE A 147 -21.38 -6.69 24.08
CA ILE A 147 -22.26 -5.54 23.79
C ILE A 147 -23.35 -6.03 22.82
N ASP A 148 -24.60 -5.60 23.02
CA ASP A 148 -25.70 -5.84 22.09
C ASP A 148 -26.45 -4.54 21.77
N THR A 149 -26.52 -4.19 20.49
CA THR A 149 -27.15 -2.98 19.96
C THR A 149 -28.54 -3.21 19.38
N SER A 150 -29.03 -4.46 19.33
CA SER A 150 -30.29 -4.82 18.64
C SER A 150 -31.52 -4.03 19.09
N ALA A 151 -31.53 -3.54 20.34
CA ALA A 151 -32.59 -2.72 20.90
C ALA A 151 -32.32 -1.19 20.89
N VAL A 152 -31.25 -0.71 20.23
CA VAL A 152 -30.82 0.70 20.28
C VAL A 152 -31.14 1.45 18.98
N PRO A 153 -32.11 2.37 18.97
CA PRO A 153 -32.46 3.12 17.76
C PRO A 153 -31.28 3.95 17.23
N GLY A 154 -30.88 3.66 15.99
CA GLY A 154 -29.75 4.29 15.31
C GLY A 154 -28.41 3.54 15.42
N CYS A 155 -28.33 2.45 16.18
CA CYS A 155 -27.18 1.55 16.21
C CYS A 155 -27.58 0.17 15.66
N GLY A 156 -28.02 0.09 14.40
CA GLY A 156 -28.43 -1.16 13.75
C GLY A 156 -27.32 -2.21 13.68
N THR A 157 -26.07 -1.78 13.83
CA THR A 157 -24.88 -2.65 13.93
C THR A 157 -23.89 -2.18 15.00
N ILE A 158 -22.97 -3.08 15.38
CA ILE A 158 -21.79 -2.75 16.21
C ILE A 158 -20.90 -1.73 15.51
N LYS A 159 -20.74 -1.79 14.18
CA LYS A 159 -19.99 -0.79 13.41
C LYS A 159 -20.68 0.58 13.41
N GLU A 160 -22.01 0.65 13.46
CA GLU A 160 -22.71 1.93 13.68
C GLU A 160 -22.47 2.50 15.09
N LEU A 161 -22.24 1.68 16.12
CA LEU A 161 -21.93 2.14 17.48
C LEU A 161 -20.47 2.58 17.65
N CYS A 162 -19.53 1.84 17.04
CA CYS A 162 -18.09 1.96 17.29
C CYS A 162 -17.28 2.53 16.11
N GLY A 163 -17.85 2.66 14.91
CA GLY A 163 -17.02 2.70 13.70
C GLY A 163 -16.17 1.43 13.60
N ASP A 164 -14.95 1.56 13.11
CA ASP A 164 -14.01 0.43 12.97
C ASP A 164 -13.34 -0.01 14.29
N THR A 165 -13.37 0.82 15.34
CA THR A 165 -12.81 0.46 16.66
C THR A 165 -13.69 0.86 17.84
N CYS A 166 -14.05 -0.11 18.69
CA CYS A 166 -14.74 0.16 19.96
C CYS A 166 -13.75 0.68 21.01
N SER A 167 -14.02 1.85 21.59
CA SER A 167 -13.16 2.46 22.61
C SER A 167 -13.67 2.20 24.03
N PHE A 168 -12.81 1.63 24.86
CA PHE A 168 -13.09 1.25 26.25
C PHE A 168 -12.24 2.07 27.23
N ARG A 169 -12.82 2.50 28.35
CA ARG A 169 -12.08 3.19 29.44
C ARG A 169 -12.10 2.37 30.72
N LEU A 170 -10.92 2.01 31.20
CA LEU A 170 -10.68 1.21 32.41
C LEU A 170 -10.32 2.13 33.58
N THR A 171 -11.10 2.14 34.68
CA THR A 171 -10.68 2.77 35.95
C THR A 171 -10.27 1.70 36.95
N ALA A 172 -9.05 1.77 37.47
CA ALA A 172 -8.54 0.82 38.47
C ALA A 172 -8.26 1.46 39.84
N ARG A 173 -8.06 0.59 40.85
CA ARG A 173 -7.45 0.92 42.15
C ARG A 173 -6.27 -0.02 42.38
N GLY A 174 -5.09 0.56 42.66
CA GLY A 174 -3.82 -0.13 42.80
C GLY A 174 -2.65 0.82 42.54
N PRO A 175 -1.41 0.32 42.44
CA PRO A 175 -0.25 1.13 42.11
C PRO A 175 -0.31 1.62 40.64
N SER A 176 -0.69 2.89 40.46
CA SER A 176 -0.52 3.66 39.22
C SER A 176 0.59 4.71 39.39
N ARG A 177 1.14 5.25 38.30
CA ARG A 177 2.21 6.27 38.33
C ARG A 177 1.86 7.40 39.31
N GLY A 178 2.72 7.62 40.31
CA GLY A 178 2.77 8.82 41.14
C GLY A 178 1.81 8.98 42.33
N SER A 179 0.75 8.16 42.52
CA SER A 179 -0.19 8.42 43.65
C SER A 179 -0.94 7.24 44.29
N GLY A 180 -1.00 6.06 43.65
CA GLY A 180 -1.60 4.85 44.23
C GLY A 180 -3.12 4.88 44.56
N LYS A 181 -3.84 5.98 44.26
CA LYS A 181 -5.23 6.18 44.71
C LYS A 181 -6.29 5.93 43.62
N ARG A 182 -5.96 6.14 42.34
CA ARG A 182 -6.78 5.78 41.15
C ARG A 182 -6.03 6.10 39.85
N ALA A 183 -6.40 5.42 38.76
CA ALA A 183 -6.10 5.80 37.39
C ALA A 183 -7.28 5.44 36.47
N THR A 184 -7.47 6.17 35.37
CA THR A 184 -8.40 5.84 34.28
C THR A 184 -7.64 5.93 32.96
N CYS A 185 -7.78 4.90 32.12
CA CYS A 185 -6.96 4.70 30.94
C CYS A 185 -7.81 4.18 29.77
N CYS A 186 -7.39 4.45 28.54
CA CYS A 186 -8.12 4.05 27.32
C CYS A 186 -7.50 2.82 26.64
N VAL A 187 -8.35 1.97 26.05
CA VAL A 187 -8.00 0.79 25.23
C VAL A 187 -8.99 0.71 24.06
N ASN A 188 -8.49 0.56 22.82
CA ASN A 188 -9.34 0.33 21.64
C ASN A 188 -9.36 -1.17 21.29
N ALA A 189 -10.42 -1.60 20.60
CA ALA A 189 -10.56 -2.94 20.02
C ALA A 189 -11.13 -2.84 18.59
N ALA A 190 -10.69 -3.68 17.66
CA ALA A 190 -11.32 -3.79 16.34
C ALA A 190 -12.79 -4.20 16.48
N ALA A 191 -13.71 -3.52 15.78
CA ALA A 191 -15.16 -3.72 15.93
C ALA A 191 -15.70 -5.01 15.27
N GLY A 192 -14.88 -5.71 14.48
CA GLY A 192 -15.17 -6.98 13.83
C GLY A 192 -14.11 -8.05 14.11
N PRO A 193 -14.24 -9.25 13.54
CA PRO A 193 -13.20 -10.28 13.63
C PRO A 193 -11.86 -9.76 13.08
N PRO A 194 -10.72 -10.34 13.50
CA PRO A 194 -9.46 -10.11 12.80
C PRO A 194 -9.61 -10.51 11.32
N PRO A 195 -8.80 -9.94 10.40
CA PRO A 195 -8.74 -10.45 9.04
C PRO A 195 -8.44 -11.96 9.06
N PRO A 196 -8.97 -12.73 8.10
CA PRO A 196 -8.67 -14.15 8.03
C PRO A 196 -7.15 -14.35 7.94
N PRO A 197 -6.59 -15.44 8.50
CA PRO A 197 -5.21 -15.79 8.21
C PRO A 197 -5.04 -15.91 6.68
N PRO A 198 -3.86 -15.58 6.14
CA PRO A 198 -3.61 -15.74 4.71
C PRO A 198 -3.89 -17.19 4.29
N PRO A 199 -4.37 -17.42 3.05
CA PRO A 199 -4.56 -18.77 2.56
C PRO A 199 -3.24 -19.56 2.65
N PRO A 200 -3.30 -20.91 2.74
CA PRO A 200 -2.09 -21.71 2.54
C PRO A 200 -1.47 -21.34 1.17
N PRO A 201 -0.14 -21.45 1.02
CA PRO A 201 0.51 -21.12 -0.24
C PRO A 201 -0.17 -21.89 -1.39
N PRO A 202 -0.35 -21.26 -2.56
CA PRO A 202 -1.00 -21.92 -3.68
C PRO A 202 -0.27 -23.22 -4.03
N PRO A 203 -0.99 -24.24 -4.57
CA PRO A 203 -0.30 -25.37 -5.17
C PRO A 203 0.70 -24.86 -6.21
N PRO A 204 1.81 -25.59 -6.48
CA PRO A 204 2.72 -25.21 -7.54
C PRO A 204 1.95 -24.96 -8.84
N PRO A 205 2.32 -23.95 -9.64
CA PRO A 205 1.56 -23.56 -10.81
C PRO A 205 1.29 -24.77 -11.70
N PRO A 206 0.11 -24.85 -12.34
CA PRO A 206 -0.19 -25.95 -13.25
C PRO A 206 0.91 -26.02 -14.33
N PRO A 207 1.30 -27.22 -14.79
CA PRO A 207 2.26 -27.34 -15.87
C PRO A 207 1.79 -26.49 -17.06
N PRO A 208 2.71 -25.78 -17.72
CA PRO A 208 2.38 -24.74 -18.67
C PRO A 208 1.55 -25.26 -19.84
N THR A 209 0.78 -24.37 -20.45
CA THR A 209 -0.06 -24.68 -21.61
C THR A 209 0.76 -24.39 -22.87
N PRO A 210 1.27 -25.42 -23.59
CA PRO A 210 2.29 -25.21 -24.62
C PRO A 210 1.81 -24.23 -25.71
N GLY A 211 2.67 -23.27 -26.08
CA GLY A 211 2.38 -22.25 -27.08
C GLY A 211 1.96 -20.88 -26.52
N ASN A 212 2.27 -20.54 -25.27
CA ASN A 212 2.02 -19.20 -24.68
C ASN A 212 3.02 -18.86 -23.57
N PHE A 213 3.48 -17.61 -23.53
CA PHE A 213 4.43 -17.12 -22.54
C PHE A 213 4.02 -17.43 -21.08
N SER A 214 5.02 -17.76 -20.26
CA SER A 214 4.87 -18.41 -18.96
C SER A 214 5.77 -17.76 -17.91
N LEU A 215 5.24 -16.75 -17.23
CA LEU A 215 5.97 -15.94 -16.26
C LEU A 215 5.68 -16.47 -14.85
N VAL A 216 6.69 -16.99 -14.16
CA VAL A 216 6.55 -17.52 -12.79
C VAL A 216 7.16 -16.55 -11.79
N THR A 217 6.48 -16.29 -10.68
CA THR A 217 6.96 -15.40 -9.60
C THR A 217 7.02 -16.15 -8.27
N ILE A 218 8.18 -16.13 -7.60
CA ILE A 218 8.44 -16.94 -6.40
C ILE A 218 8.92 -16.04 -5.26
N ASN A 219 8.14 -15.93 -4.18
CA ASN A 219 8.60 -15.27 -2.96
C ASN A 219 9.67 -16.14 -2.28
N VAL A 220 10.88 -15.59 -2.14
CA VAL A 220 12.03 -16.24 -1.48
C VAL A 220 12.34 -15.63 -0.10
N GLY A 221 11.59 -14.58 0.29
CA GLY A 221 11.65 -13.94 1.59
C GLY A 221 10.65 -14.52 2.60
N THR A 222 10.42 -13.77 3.68
CA THR A 222 9.46 -14.12 4.76
C THR A 222 8.22 -13.24 4.79
N ASN A 223 8.21 -12.14 4.02
CA ASN A 223 7.11 -11.20 3.93
C ASN A 223 6.22 -11.51 2.72
N THR A 224 5.02 -12.02 2.97
CA THR A 224 4.01 -12.36 1.94
C THR A 224 2.92 -11.29 1.76
N ALA A 225 3.06 -10.12 2.40
CA ALA A 225 2.01 -9.10 2.43
C ALA A 225 1.76 -8.45 1.05
N LEU A 226 2.68 -8.62 0.09
CA LEU A 226 2.64 -8.01 -1.23
C LEU A 226 2.49 -9.00 -2.39
N ASP A 227 2.42 -10.31 -2.12
CA ASP A 227 2.44 -11.37 -3.16
C ASP A 227 1.41 -11.13 -4.27
N ALA A 228 0.19 -10.70 -3.90
CA ALA A 228 -0.89 -10.40 -4.85
C ALA A 228 -0.58 -9.26 -5.84
N TYR A 229 0.35 -8.35 -5.52
CA TYR A 229 0.83 -7.33 -6.47
C TYR A 229 1.85 -7.92 -7.46
N PHE A 230 2.72 -8.83 -7.02
CA PHE A 230 3.60 -9.60 -7.90
C PHE A 230 2.80 -10.49 -8.85
N GLU A 231 1.76 -11.16 -8.36
CA GLU A 231 0.84 -11.93 -9.20
C GLU A 231 0.10 -11.05 -10.22
N ALA A 232 -0.32 -9.84 -9.83
CA ALA A 232 -0.96 -8.90 -10.75
C ALA A 232 0.00 -8.34 -11.81
N ALA A 233 1.26 -8.09 -11.46
CA ALA A 233 2.30 -7.65 -12.39
C ALA A 233 2.68 -8.78 -13.37
N ARG A 234 2.85 -10.00 -12.86
CA ARG A 234 3.03 -11.24 -13.65
C ARG A 234 1.92 -11.38 -14.68
N ASP A 235 0.68 -11.34 -14.23
CA ASP A 235 -0.51 -11.46 -15.08
C ASP A 235 -0.66 -10.28 -16.06
N ARG A 236 0.00 -9.14 -15.85
CA ARG A 236 0.02 -8.01 -16.79
C ARG A 236 1.05 -8.23 -17.90
N TRP A 237 2.28 -8.60 -17.56
CA TRP A 237 3.35 -8.86 -18.52
C TRP A 237 3.13 -10.14 -19.34
N GLN A 238 2.59 -11.20 -18.72
CA GLN A 238 2.27 -12.47 -19.41
C GLN A 238 1.12 -12.34 -20.44
N LYS A 239 0.37 -11.23 -20.43
CA LYS A 239 -0.56 -10.91 -21.54
C LYS A 239 0.14 -10.17 -22.69
N ILE A 240 1.20 -9.43 -22.38
CA ILE A 240 1.95 -8.60 -23.34
C ILE A 240 2.90 -9.47 -24.16
N LEU A 241 3.64 -10.38 -23.52
CA LEU A 241 4.49 -11.35 -24.20
C LEU A 241 3.64 -12.54 -24.68
N THR A 242 3.79 -12.89 -25.95
CA THR A 242 3.06 -13.96 -26.65
C THR A 242 3.99 -14.94 -27.36
N VAL A 243 5.31 -14.84 -27.12
CA VAL A 243 6.31 -15.83 -27.55
C VAL A 243 6.26 -17.06 -26.64
N ASP A 244 6.67 -18.20 -27.19
CA ASP A 244 6.87 -19.49 -26.51
C ASP A 244 8.39 -19.75 -26.62
N LEU A 245 9.14 -19.59 -25.52
CA LEU A 245 10.59 -19.76 -25.51
C LEU A 245 10.97 -21.24 -25.23
N PRO A 246 12.19 -21.68 -25.57
CA PRO A 246 12.63 -23.04 -25.22
C PRO A 246 12.74 -23.22 -23.70
N ASP A 247 12.20 -24.33 -23.18
CA ASP A 247 12.45 -24.79 -21.81
C ASP A 247 13.97 -24.84 -21.53
N VAL A 248 14.38 -24.49 -20.30
CA VAL A 248 15.78 -24.62 -19.87
C VAL A 248 15.88 -25.48 -18.62
N ASP A 249 16.48 -26.66 -18.77
CA ASP A 249 16.87 -27.52 -17.66
C ASP A 249 18.17 -26.99 -17.00
N PRO A 250 18.21 -26.81 -15.66
CA PRO A 250 19.40 -26.32 -14.96
C PRO A 250 20.63 -27.23 -15.10
N ASP A 251 20.44 -28.55 -15.16
CA ASP A 251 21.54 -29.53 -15.26
C ASP A 251 22.20 -29.50 -16.65
N GLU A 252 21.43 -29.19 -17.71
CA GLU A 252 21.94 -28.97 -19.06
C GLU A 252 22.55 -27.57 -19.24
N TYR A 253 21.93 -26.52 -18.69
CA TYR A 253 22.39 -25.13 -18.84
C TYR A 253 23.78 -24.88 -18.22
N LYS A 254 24.13 -25.61 -17.16
CA LYS A 254 25.35 -25.38 -16.36
C LYS A 254 26.12 -26.66 -16.07
N PHE A 255 25.57 -27.50 -15.19
CA PHE A 255 26.17 -28.73 -14.71
C PHE A 255 25.14 -29.49 -13.84
N PRO A 256 25.20 -30.84 -13.76
CA PRO A 256 24.33 -31.61 -12.88
C PRO A 256 24.40 -31.19 -11.41
N GLY A 257 23.25 -30.86 -10.82
CA GLY A 257 23.15 -30.28 -9.48
C GLY A 257 23.33 -28.75 -9.44
N PHE A 258 23.07 -28.06 -10.55
CA PHE A 258 22.93 -26.59 -10.56
C PHE A 258 21.56 -26.18 -10.02
N GLU A 259 21.50 -25.03 -9.35
CA GLU A 259 20.26 -24.45 -8.83
C GLU A 259 20.19 -22.99 -9.28
N TRP A 260 19.05 -22.57 -9.85
CA TRP A 260 18.81 -21.17 -10.24
C TRP A 260 18.85 -20.27 -9.00
N TRP A 261 18.15 -20.72 -7.96
CA TRP A 261 18.11 -20.17 -6.61
C TRP A 261 18.28 -21.31 -5.59
N PRO A 262 18.86 -21.10 -4.40
CA PRO A 262 19.02 -22.15 -3.40
C PRO A 262 17.76 -22.98 -3.13
N GLY A 263 17.81 -24.28 -3.42
CA GLY A 263 16.68 -25.21 -3.32
C GLY A 263 15.67 -25.17 -4.47
N TYR A 264 15.95 -24.46 -5.57
CA TYR A 264 15.14 -24.42 -6.78
C TYR A 264 15.97 -24.88 -8.00
N ASN A 265 15.77 -26.15 -8.36
CA ASN A 265 16.51 -26.87 -9.39
C ASN A 265 15.58 -27.53 -10.43
N ILE A 266 14.41 -26.95 -10.67
CA ILE A 266 13.48 -27.41 -11.70
C ILE A 266 13.72 -26.69 -13.04
N PRO A 267 13.34 -27.28 -14.19
CA PRO A 267 13.34 -26.60 -15.47
C PRO A 267 12.50 -25.31 -15.44
N VAL A 268 12.92 -24.33 -16.23
CA VAL A 268 12.20 -23.05 -16.41
C VAL A 268 11.68 -22.98 -17.83
N ASP A 269 10.39 -22.71 -17.94
CA ASP A 269 9.59 -22.70 -19.17
C ASP A 269 9.92 -21.46 -20.02
N ASP A 270 9.39 -20.28 -19.69
CA ASP A 270 9.89 -18.99 -20.21
C ASP A 270 10.76 -18.25 -19.19
N VAL A 271 10.16 -17.69 -18.11
CA VAL A 271 10.87 -16.84 -17.14
C VAL A 271 10.42 -17.10 -15.71
N THR A 272 11.37 -17.35 -14.81
CA THR A 272 11.11 -17.41 -13.35
C THR A 272 11.76 -16.23 -12.63
N ILE A 273 10.96 -15.43 -11.91
CA ILE A 273 11.44 -14.31 -11.10
C ILE A 273 11.35 -14.64 -9.62
N PHE A 274 12.50 -14.63 -8.94
CA PHE A 274 12.58 -14.72 -7.49
C PHE A 274 12.41 -13.32 -6.89
N TYR A 275 11.58 -13.17 -5.85
CA TYR A 275 11.39 -11.87 -5.21
C TYR A 275 11.40 -11.93 -3.68
N GLN A 276 11.90 -10.86 -3.05
CA GLN A 276 11.78 -10.68 -1.60
C GLN A 276 11.58 -9.21 -1.20
N VAL A 277 10.97 -9.02 -0.03
CA VAL A 277 10.72 -7.71 0.57
C VAL A 277 11.33 -7.74 1.97
N THR A 278 12.36 -6.93 2.20
CA THR A 278 13.23 -6.96 3.39
C THR A 278 13.62 -5.53 3.78
N GLU A 279 14.38 -5.37 4.86
CA GLU A 279 15.17 -4.15 5.13
C GLU A 279 16.53 -4.32 4.40
N ILE A 280 16.98 -3.31 3.65
CA ILE A 280 18.23 -3.30 2.85
C ILE A 280 19.23 -2.32 3.46
N ASP A 281 18.91 -1.02 3.45
CA ASP A 281 19.73 0.05 4.05
C ASP A 281 18.93 1.07 4.88
N GLY A 282 17.59 1.02 4.86
CA GLY A 282 16.71 1.71 5.80
C GLY A 282 15.84 2.80 5.15
N GLU A 283 15.57 3.88 5.88
CA GLU A 283 14.84 5.02 5.32
C GLU A 283 15.77 5.92 4.48
N ASN A 284 15.38 6.22 3.24
CA ASN A 284 15.99 7.17 2.31
C ASN A 284 17.29 6.70 1.59
N GLY A 285 17.41 5.41 1.29
CA GLY A 285 18.54 4.79 0.62
C GLY A 285 18.16 4.16 -0.73
N ILE A 286 18.13 2.83 -0.79
CA ILE A 286 17.86 2.03 -1.99
C ILE A 286 16.41 1.53 -1.97
N LEU A 287 15.57 1.93 -2.94
CA LEU A 287 14.19 1.37 -3.04
C LEU A 287 14.22 -0.15 -3.29
N GLY A 288 15.20 -0.62 -4.05
CA GLY A 288 15.33 -2.03 -4.39
C GLY A 288 16.42 -2.35 -5.41
N SER A 289 16.36 -3.57 -5.94
CA SER A 289 17.15 -4.04 -7.08
C SER A 289 16.33 -4.99 -7.94
N ALA A 290 16.50 -4.92 -9.27
CA ALA A 290 15.72 -5.71 -10.22
C ALA A 290 16.53 -6.04 -11.47
N GLY A 291 16.41 -7.27 -11.97
CA GLY A 291 16.97 -7.61 -13.28
C GLY A 291 17.16 -9.11 -13.53
N PRO A 292 17.55 -9.50 -14.76
CA PRO A 292 17.87 -10.87 -15.14
C PRO A 292 19.13 -11.41 -14.45
N ASP A 293 19.07 -12.64 -13.94
CA ASP A 293 20.21 -13.37 -13.40
C ASP A 293 20.92 -14.21 -14.47
N TYR A 294 20.16 -14.83 -15.40
CA TYR A 294 20.69 -15.72 -16.43
C TYR A 294 19.95 -15.57 -17.75
N THR A 295 20.63 -15.85 -18.86
CA THR A 295 20.09 -15.71 -20.23
C THR A 295 20.21 -17.00 -21.04
N ARG A 296 19.25 -17.21 -21.95
CA ARG A 296 19.25 -18.34 -22.88
C ARG A 296 20.44 -18.28 -23.81
N GLN A 297 20.83 -19.44 -24.35
CA GLN A 297 21.85 -19.55 -25.39
C GLN A 297 21.23 -19.50 -26.81
N ASP A 298 20.05 -18.86 -26.94
CA ASP A 298 19.34 -18.66 -28.19
C ASP A 298 19.87 -17.43 -28.97
N ALA A 299 19.23 -17.07 -30.08
CA ALA A 299 19.66 -15.95 -30.94
C ALA A 299 19.49 -14.57 -30.27
N TRP A 300 18.51 -14.43 -29.39
CA TRP A 300 18.10 -13.20 -28.70
C TRP A 300 18.71 -13.08 -27.29
N GLU A 301 19.16 -14.20 -26.71
CA GLU A 301 19.68 -14.33 -25.34
C GLU A 301 18.69 -13.85 -24.27
N THR A 302 17.42 -14.26 -24.42
CA THR A 302 16.32 -13.88 -23.53
C THR A 302 16.55 -14.26 -22.06
N PRO A 303 15.94 -13.57 -21.07
CA PRO A 303 16.03 -13.96 -19.66
C PRO A 303 15.52 -15.38 -19.43
N ILE A 304 16.18 -16.15 -18.56
CA ILE A 304 15.69 -17.42 -18.01
C ILE A 304 15.14 -17.19 -16.61
N THR A 305 15.94 -16.56 -15.74
CA THR A 305 15.49 -16.14 -14.42
C THR A 305 15.97 -14.74 -14.11
N GLY A 306 15.33 -14.12 -13.13
CA GLY A 306 15.81 -12.87 -12.54
C GLY A 306 15.40 -12.72 -11.08
N SER A 307 15.84 -11.63 -10.48
CA SER A 307 15.64 -11.31 -9.08
C SER A 307 14.98 -9.93 -8.93
N MET A 308 14.11 -9.77 -7.93
CA MET A 308 13.61 -8.48 -7.44
C MET A 308 13.71 -8.41 -5.92
N GLU A 309 14.30 -7.35 -5.38
CA GLU A 309 14.44 -7.14 -3.94
C GLU A 309 14.02 -5.71 -3.60
N PHE A 310 13.18 -5.52 -2.58
CA PHE A 310 12.59 -4.22 -2.22
C PHE A 310 12.83 -3.86 -0.74
N ASP A 311 13.23 -2.61 -0.45
CA ASP A 311 13.35 -2.12 0.93
C ASP A 311 11.99 -1.70 1.49
N ILE A 312 11.53 -2.44 2.51
CA ILE A 312 10.29 -2.20 3.23
C ILE A 312 10.32 -0.90 4.05
N ALA A 313 11.49 -0.42 4.46
CA ALA A 313 11.64 0.82 5.20
C ALA A 313 11.42 2.04 4.30
N ASP A 314 11.93 2.00 3.08
CA ASP A 314 11.79 3.09 2.10
C ASP A 314 10.40 3.11 1.41
N LEU A 315 9.75 1.95 1.29
CA LEU A 315 8.48 1.78 0.59
C LEU A 315 7.26 1.67 1.53
N GLY A 316 7.46 1.69 2.85
CA GLY A 316 6.40 1.58 3.87
C GLY A 316 5.37 2.73 3.88
N GLY A 317 5.61 3.80 3.13
CA GLY A 317 4.69 4.92 2.93
C GLY A 317 3.74 4.81 1.73
N LEU A 318 3.92 3.80 0.85
CA LEU A 318 3.16 3.69 -0.40
C LEU A 318 1.73 3.16 -0.23
N THR A 319 0.84 3.61 -1.13
CA THR A 319 -0.47 3.01 -1.34
C THR A 319 -0.38 1.72 -2.16
N GLY A 320 -1.44 0.91 -2.16
CA GLY A 320 -1.52 -0.33 -2.94
C GLY A 320 -1.61 -0.15 -4.47
N ASP A 321 -1.84 1.08 -4.95
CA ASP A 321 -1.75 1.38 -6.38
C ASP A 321 -0.31 1.74 -6.76
N GLU A 322 0.38 2.56 -5.96
CA GLU A 322 1.81 2.87 -6.16
C GLU A 322 2.70 1.63 -6.03
N TRP A 323 2.41 0.72 -5.09
CA TRP A 323 3.08 -0.59 -5.00
C TRP A 323 2.89 -1.45 -6.26
N ARG A 324 1.74 -1.34 -6.94
CA ARG A 324 1.48 -2.09 -8.17
C ARG A 324 2.30 -1.54 -9.32
N ASP A 325 2.36 -0.22 -9.46
CA ASP A 325 3.12 0.45 -10.51
C ASP A 325 4.63 0.22 -10.32
N VAL A 326 5.15 0.28 -9.08
CA VAL A 326 6.53 -0.11 -8.72
C VAL A 326 6.85 -1.55 -9.13
N ILE A 327 6.07 -2.54 -8.67
CA ILE A 327 6.36 -3.96 -8.94
C ILE A 327 6.20 -4.29 -10.43
N LEU A 328 5.30 -3.58 -11.14
CA LEU A 328 5.12 -3.73 -12.58
C LEU A 328 6.33 -3.16 -13.36
N HIS A 329 6.86 -2.02 -12.94
CA HIS A 329 8.06 -1.38 -13.49
C HIS A 329 9.30 -2.27 -13.34
N GLU A 330 9.61 -2.71 -12.10
CA GLU A 330 10.77 -3.59 -11.85
C GLU A 330 10.71 -4.91 -12.62
N MET A 331 9.51 -5.47 -12.78
CA MET A 331 9.33 -6.69 -13.55
C MET A 331 9.63 -6.46 -15.06
N GLY A 332 9.46 -5.24 -15.57
CA GLY A 332 9.93 -4.83 -16.89
C GLY A 332 11.46 -4.83 -17.02
N HIS A 333 12.19 -4.44 -15.97
CA HIS A 333 13.64 -4.54 -15.92
C HIS A 333 14.13 -6.00 -15.87
N VAL A 334 13.44 -6.88 -15.14
CA VAL A 334 13.75 -8.33 -15.17
C VAL A 334 13.55 -8.94 -16.56
N LEU A 335 12.53 -8.48 -17.30
CA LEU A 335 12.30 -8.83 -18.70
C LEU A 335 13.30 -8.17 -19.67
N GLY A 336 14.26 -7.38 -19.18
CA GLY A 336 15.41 -6.87 -19.94
C GLY A 336 15.30 -5.43 -20.43
N ILE A 337 14.21 -4.72 -20.14
CA ILE A 337 14.11 -3.29 -20.46
C ILE A 337 15.17 -2.53 -19.63
N GLY A 338 15.89 -1.58 -20.22
CA GLY A 338 16.87 -0.73 -19.53
C GLY A 338 18.23 -1.38 -19.22
N ILE A 339 18.25 -2.69 -19.03
CA ILE A 339 19.46 -3.47 -18.72
C ILE A 339 20.54 -3.24 -19.78
N TYR A 340 21.75 -2.89 -19.32
CA TYR A 340 22.87 -2.46 -20.16
C TYR A 340 23.28 -3.54 -21.17
N PHE A 341 23.28 -4.82 -20.76
CA PHE A 341 23.54 -5.95 -21.64
C PHE A 341 22.65 -5.93 -22.89
N TYR A 342 21.33 -5.76 -22.74
CA TYR A 342 20.43 -5.72 -23.90
C TYR A 342 20.60 -4.43 -24.71
N TRP A 343 20.54 -3.29 -24.02
CA TRP A 343 20.46 -1.98 -24.67
C TRP A 343 21.77 -1.52 -25.34
N GLN A 344 22.94 -1.84 -24.77
CA GLN A 344 24.25 -1.38 -25.24
C GLN A 344 25.15 -2.49 -25.83
N GLU A 345 25.06 -3.74 -25.37
CA GLU A 345 25.96 -4.82 -25.84
C GLU A 345 25.33 -5.74 -26.89
N LYS A 346 24.17 -6.33 -26.60
CA LYS A 346 23.52 -7.39 -27.36
C LYS A 346 22.78 -6.85 -28.59
N HIS A 347 21.79 -5.98 -28.39
CA HIS A 347 20.97 -5.40 -29.47
C HIS A 347 21.51 -4.04 -29.95
N LYS A 348 22.28 -3.34 -29.10
CA LYS A 348 22.93 -2.05 -29.40
C LYS A 348 21.95 -0.95 -29.79
N CYS A 349 20.78 -0.98 -29.15
CA CYS A 349 19.69 -0.04 -29.38
C CYS A 349 20.06 1.40 -29.01
N ILE A 350 21.03 1.60 -28.12
CA ILE A 350 21.63 2.91 -27.84
C ILE A 350 23.15 2.86 -28.03
N PRO A 351 23.79 4.00 -28.35
CA PRO A 351 25.24 4.14 -28.24
C PRO A 351 25.70 4.04 -26.77
N SER A 352 27.02 3.98 -26.57
CA SER A 352 27.64 4.13 -25.24
C SER A 352 27.08 5.35 -24.51
N CYS A 353 26.52 5.12 -23.32
CA CYS A 353 25.75 6.11 -22.57
C CYS A 353 26.27 6.27 -21.14
N THR A 354 26.32 7.51 -20.65
CA THR A 354 26.80 7.85 -19.29
C THR A 354 25.66 8.38 -18.43
N PRO A 355 25.27 7.69 -17.33
CA PRO A 355 24.28 8.21 -16.38
C PRO A 355 24.74 9.53 -15.73
N GLY A 356 23.81 10.43 -15.45
CA GLY A 356 24.08 11.77 -14.91
C GLY A 356 24.69 12.76 -15.90
N SER A 357 24.54 12.54 -17.22
CA SER A 357 25.07 13.41 -18.27
C SER A 357 23.98 14.20 -19.02
N ASP A 358 24.34 15.39 -19.51
CA ASP A 358 23.48 16.21 -20.38
C ASP A 358 23.47 15.76 -21.85
N ALA A 359 23.89 14.52 -22.16
CA ALA A 359 23.93 14.01 -23.52
C ALA A 359 22.53 13.62 -24.03
N ASP A 360 22.15 14.04 -25.24
CA ASP A 360 20.95 13.56 -25.92
C ASP A 360 21.23 12.15 -26.51
N VAL A 361 20.70 11.11 -25.86
CA VAL A 361 20.75 9.73 -26.34
C VAL A 361 19.35 9.30 -26.82
N PHE A 362 19.31 8.60 -27.95
CA PHE A 362 18.08 8.11 -28.56
C PHE A 362 18.14 6.60 -28.78
N TYR A 363 17.02 5.93 -28.57
CA TYR A 363 16.83 4.51 -28.83
C TYR A 363 16.57 4.27 -30.32
N THR A 364 17.26 3.28 -30.89
CA THR A 364 17.37 3.06 -32.35
C THR A 364 16.97 1.66 -32.81
N CYS A 365 16.64 0.73 -31.90
CA CYS A 365 16.00 -0.53 -32.30
C CYS A 365 14.57 -0.26 -32.81
N ALA A 366 14.13 -1.14 -33.71
CA ALA A 366 13.17 -0.79 -34.74
C ALA A 366 11.74 -0.65 -34.21
N ASN A 367 11.37 -1.42 -33.20
CA ASN A 367 9.99 -1.55 -32.76
C ASN A 367 9.61 -0.43 -31.79
N ALA A 368 10.38 -0.20 -30.71
CA ALA A 368 10.10 0.90 -29.77
C ALA A 368 10.15 2.27 -30.46
N ALA A 369 11.13 2.50 -31.34
CA ALA A 369 11.28 3.75 -32.08
C ALA A 369 10.14 3.97 -33.08
N ARG A 370 9.67 2.92 -33.77
CA ARG A 370 8.49 2.97 -34.67
C ARG A 370 7.24 3.40 -33.91
N GLU A 371 6.96 2.76 -32.77
CA GLU A 371 5.76 3.06 -32.00
C GLU A 371 5.81 4.47 -31.41
N PHE A 372 6.97 4.92 -30.90
CA PHE A 372 7.13 6.29 -30.41
C PHE A 372 6.89 7.33 -31.53
N ALA A 373 7.51 7.16 -32.70
CA ALA A 373 7.35 8.09 -33.83
C ALA A 373 5.93 8.11 -34.43
N ALA A 374 5.10 7.09 -34.14
CA ALA A 374 3.71 7.03 -34.56
C ALA A 374 2.73 7.68 -33.57
N LEU A 375 3.15 7.97 -32.33
CA LEU A 375 2.26 8.46 -31.27
C LEU A 375 2.00 9.97 -31.37
N PRO A 376 0.74 10.44 -31.15
CA PRO A 376 0.40 11.86 -31.24
C PRO A 376 1.25 12.77 -30.33
N GLY A 377 1.88 13.78 -30.92
CA GLY A 377 2.71 14.76 -30.21
C GLY A 377 4.13 14.30 -29.89
N CYS A 378 4.50 13.06 -30.21
CA CYS A 378 5.85 12.56 -30.02
C CYS A 378 6.78 12.97 -31.18
N GLY A 379 8.09 12.92 -30.94
CA GLY A 379 9.12 13.24 -31.93
C GLY A 379 9.48 12.05 -32.83
N PRO A 380 10.35 12.25 -33.84
CA PRO A 380 10.79 11.17 -34.73
C PRO A 380 11.77 10.19 -34.08
N ASN A 381 12.40 10.57 -32.96
CA ASN A 381 13.42 9.79 -32.25
C ASN A 381 12.94 9.57 -30.80
N LEU A 382 12.99 8.33 -30.31
CA LEU A 382 12.66 7.97 -28.92
C LEU A 382 13.82 8.38 -27.99
N PRO A 383 13.65 9.36 -27.08
CA PRO A 383 14.71 9.79 -26.18
C PRO A 383 14.85 8.87 -24.97
N VAL A 384 16.09 8.64 -24.56
CA VAL A 384 16.48 7.86 -23.39
C VAL A 384 16.88 8.80 -22.26
N GLU A 385 16.62 8.41 -21.02
CA GLU A 385 17.03 9.21 -19.87
C GLU A 385 18.56 9.18 -19.72
N THR A 386 19.17 10.34 -19.51
CA THR A 386 20.62 10.49 -19.36
C THR A 386 21.02 11.33 -18.16
N LYS A 387 20.13 12.22 -17.70
CA LYS A 387 20.37 13.21 -16.64
C LYS A 387 20.07 12.64 -15.26
N ALA A 388 19.22 11.61 -15.17
CA ALA A 388 19.13 10.80 -13.97
C ALA A 388 20.46 10.07 -13.72
N GLY A 389 20.84 9.92 -12.44
CA GLY A 389 22.14 9.36 -12.03
C GLY A 389 22.24 7.84 -12.17
N VAL A 390 23.31 7.25 -11.63
CA VAL A 390 23.49 5.78 -11.58
C VAL A 390 22.26 5.10 -10.96
N GLY A 391 21.87 3.94 -11.50
CA GLY A 391 20.57 3.28 -11.26
C GLY A 391 19.56 3.63 -12.36
N SER A 392 19.24 4.91 -12.50
CA SER A 392 18.18 5.40 -13.39
C SER A 392 18.64 5.79 -14.80
N GLY A 393 19.79 6.45 -14.94
CA GLY A 393 20.27 6.97 -16.21
C GLY A 393 20.72 5.87 -17.16
N CYS A 394 20.52 6.08 -18.45
CA CYS A 394 20.79 5.15 -19.56
C CYS A 394 19.96 3.86 -19.58
N ALA A 395 19.05 3.66 -18.62
CA ALA A 395 18.20 2.48 -18.50
C ALA A 395 16.69 2.76 -18.63
N HIS A 396 16.30 4.03 -18.80
CA HIS A 396 14.90 4.44 -18.81
C HIS A 396 14.54 5.25 -20.07
N TRP A 397 13.25 5.32 -20.38
CA TRP A 397 12.77 6.34 -21.30
C TRP A 397 12.87 7.73 -20.66
N GLN A 398 13.17 8.76 -21.46
CA GLN A 398 13.43 10.09 -20.92
C GLN A 398 12.21 10.70 -20.22
N GLU A 399 12.38 11.05 -18.95
CA GLU A 399 11.33 11.62 -18.09
C GLU A 399 10.70 12.86 -18.73
N THR A 400 11.52 13.80 -19.18
CA THR A 400 11.03 15.09 -19.69
C THR A 400 10.12 14.96 -20.92
N THR A 401 10.18 13.84 -21.64
CA THR A 401 9.37 13.58 -22.84
C THR A 401 8.23 12.59 -22.57
N LEU A 402 8.46 11.52 -21.81
CA LEU A 402 7.46 10.47 -21.60
C LEU A 402 6.63 10.65 -20.31
N LYS A 403 7.21 11.28 -19.28
CA LYS A 403 6.60 11.53 -17.95
C LYS A 403 5.97 10.27 -17.34
N SER A 404 4.64 10.19 -17.32
CA SER A 404 3.86 9.11 -16.70
C SER A 404 3.78 7.84 -17.55
N GLU A 405 4.81 7.51 -18.32
CA GLU A 405 4.91 6.18 -18.96
C GLU A 405 5.61 5.24 -17.97
N LEU A 406 5.20 3.97 -17.89
CA LEU A 406 5.70 3.06 -16.85
C LEU A 406 7.24 3.06 -16.72
N MET A 407 7.98 2.99 -17.83
CA MET A 407 9.44 2.80 -17.81
C MET A 407 10.21 4.13 -17.85
N THR A 408 9.72 5.15 -17.13
CA THR A 408 10.46 6.36 -16.76
C THR A 408 10.97 6.26 -15.30
N PRO A 409 12.04 6.98 -14.92
CA PRO A 409 12.68 6.84 -13.60
C PRO A 409 11.99 7.62 -12.46
N TYR A 410 10.70 7.95 -12.63
CA TYR A 410 9.93 8.80 -11.72
C TYR A 410 8.46 8.35 -11.64
N ILE A 411 8.14 7.55 -10.63
CA ILE A 411 6.77 7.07 -10.41
C ILE A 411 5.89 8.22 -9.90
N GLU A 412 4.79 8.45 -10.62
CA GLU A 412 3.81 9.51 -10.35
C GLU A 412 2.91 9.12 -9.17
N LEU A 413 3.03 9.82 -8.04
CA LEU A 413 2.29 9.47 -6.83
C LEU A 413 0.85 10.03 -6.80
N GLY A 414 0.02 9.37 -5.99
CA GLY A 414 -1.33 9.76 -5.66
C GLY A 414 -2.41 9.12 -6.54
N ALA A 415 -3.51 8.70 -5.92
CA ALA A 415 -4.60 7.87 -6.48
C ALA A 415 -5.45 8.47 -7.63
N ALA A 416 -4.93 9.48 -8.35
CA ALA A 416 -5.48 9.98 -9.61
C ALA A 416 -4.47 9.84 -10.77
N LYS A 417 -3.36 9.12 -10.54
CA LYS A 417 -2.26 8.91 -11.47
C LYS A 417 -2.00 7.41 -11.59
N ALA A 418 -1.79 6.98 -12.82
CA ALA A 418 -1.39 5.64 -13.17
C ALA A 418 -0.18 5.75 -14.08
N SER A 419 0.64 4.70 -14.11
CA SER A 419 1.84 4.59 -14.93
C SER A 419 1.58 3.62 -16.10
N PRO A 420 0.83 4.02 -17.16
CA PRO A 420 0.48 3.17 -18.29
C PRO A 420 1.67 2.53 -19.00
N ILE A 421 1.52 1.25 -19.36
CA ILE A 421 2.41 0.57 -20.31
C ILE A 421 2.03 1.04 -21.72
N SER A 422 2.83 1.91 -22.33
CA SER A 422 2.60 2.36 -23.69
C SER A 422 3.02 1.32 -24.73
N ARG A 423 2.63 1.56 -26.00
CA ARG A 423 3.14 0.83 -27.16
C ARG A 423 4.68 0.93 -27.31
N VAL A 424 5.31 1.96 -26.74
CA VAL A 424 6.78 2.15 -26.79
C VAL A 424 7.48 1.08 -25.95
N THR A 425 7.03 0.90 -24.70
CA THR A 425 7.52 -0.13 -23.78
C THR A 425 7.27 -1.54 -24.32
N ILE A 426 6.10 -1.81 -24.91
CA ILE A 426 5.83 -3.09 -25.59
C ILE A 426 6.75 -3.29 -26.80
N GLY A 427 7.08 -2.23 -27.55
CA GLY A 427 8.07 -2.30 -28.62
C GLY A 427 9.49 -2.55 -28.15
N GLY A 428 9.85 -2.06 -26.96
CA GLY A 428 11.13 -2.38 -26.31
C GLY A 428 11.27 -3.87 -26.00
N LEU A 429 10.17 -4.55 -25.66
CA LEU A 429 10.15 -6.01 -25.54
C LEU A 429 10.25 -6.71 -26.90
N GLU A 430 9.57 -6.24 -27.96
CA GLU A 430 9.73 -6.84 -29.30
C GLU A 430 11.17 -6.71 -29.84
N ASP A 431 11.88 -5.64 -29.49
CA ASP A 431 13.30 -5.45 -29.83
C ASP A 431 14.26 -6.38 -29.05
N ILE A 432 13.81 -6.94 -27.91
CA ILE A 432 14.55 -7.90 -27.07
C ILE A 432 14.19 -9.36 -27.41
N TYR A 433 12.90 -9.71 -27.37
CA TYR A 433 12.38 -11.07 -27.57
C TYR A 433 12.17 -11.45 -29.05
N GLY A 434 12.28 -10.47 -29.97
CA GLY A 434 12.26 -10.66 -31.41
C GLY A 434 10.88 -10.46 -32.07
N PRO A 435 10.81 -10.46 -33.42
CA PRO A 435 9.61 -10.08 -34.16
C PRO A 435 8.39 -10.97 -33.87
N GLY A 436 7.25 -10.34 -33.58
CA GLY A 436 6.00 -11.04 -33.28
C GLY A 436 5.90 -11.64 -31.88
N SER A 437 6.83 -11.32 -30.96
CA SER A 437 6.85 -11.81 -29.58
C SER A 437 5.84 -11.13 -28.64
N VAL A 438 5.11 -10.11 -29.09
CA VAL A 438 4.24 -9.28 -28.23
C VAL A 438 2.86 -8.96 -28.84
N ASP A 439 1.86 -8.82 -27.96
CA ASP A 439 0.54 -8.27 -28.28
C ASP A 439 0.44 -6.78 -27.93
N TYR A 440 0.64 -5.93 -28.95
CA TYR A 440 0.44 -4.49 -28.87
C TYR A 440 -1.00 -4.02 -28.57
N THR A 441 -2.01 -4.88 -28.60
CA THR A 441 -3.37 -4.52 -28.18
C THR A 441 -3.53 -4.44 -26.66
N GLN A 442 -2.56 -4.98 -25.92
CA GLN A 442 -2.46 -4.84 -24.47
C GLN A 442 -1.91 -3.48 -24.00
N ALA A 443 -1.53 -2.57 -24.91
CA ALA A 443 -1.01 -1.25 -24.56
C ALA A 443 -2.09 -0.35 -23.93
N ASP A 444 -1.72 0.34 -22.85
CA ASP A 444 -2.55 1.37 -22.23
C ASP A 444 -2.59 2.66 -23.10
N PRO A 445 -3.70 3.42 -23.10
CA PRO A 445 -3.80 4.65 -23.89
C PRO A 445 -2.86 5.77 -23.42
N TRP A 446 -1.68 5.88 -24.04
CA TRP A 446 -0.66 6.89 -23.75
C TRP A 446 -0.14 7.58 -25.03
N ASN A 447 0.31 8.85 -24.92
CA ASN A 447 1.03 9.59 -25.96
C ASN A 447 1.67 10.88 -25.39
N CYS A 448 2.60 11.50 -26.12
CA CYS A 448 3.33 12.69 -25.64
C CYS A 448 2.47 13.95 -25.46
N ASN A 449 1.26 14.06 -26.05
CA ASN A 449 0.34 15.16 -25.69
C ASN A 449 -0.23 14.98 -24.27
N ALA A 450 -0.36 13.76 -23.76
CA ALA A 450 -0.73 13.52 -22.36
C ALA A 450 0.33 14.12 -21.41
N ALA A 451 1.61 13.98 -21.75
CA ALA A 451 2.72 14.62 -21.04
C ALA A 451 2.68 16.16 -21.09
N ILE A 452 2.05 16.78 -22.10
CA ILE A 452 1.82 18.24 -22.14
C ILE A 452 0.59 18.64 -21.31
N SER A 453 -0.41 17.77 -21.18
CA SER A 453 -1.67 18.07 -20.49
C SER A 453 -1.56 18.17 -18.95
N THR A 454 -0.51 17.60 -18.36
CA THR A 454 -0.21 17.72 -16.93
C THR A 454 0.38 19.10 -16.63
N GLY A 455 -0.50 20.03 -16.25
CA GLY A 455 -0.19 21.42 -15.93
C GLY A 455 0.73 21.61 -14.71
N ALA A 456 1.15 22.85 -14.48
CA ALA A 456 2.33 23.22 -13.68
C ALA A 456 2.25 23.06 -12.13
N GLU A 457 1.39 22.18 -11.61
CA GLU A 457 1.63 21.62 -10.27
C GLU A 457 2.57 20.42 -10.42
N ALA A 458 3.81 20.57 -9.93
CA ALA A 458 4.73 19.46 -9.85
C ALA A 458 4.09 18.35 -9.00
N PRO A 459 4.02 17.11 -9.48
CA PRO A 459 3.54 16.00 -8.66
C PRO A 459 4.48 15.83 -7.47
N THR A 460 3.95 15.34 -6.34
CA THR A 460 4.82 14.54 -5.48
C THR A 460 5.23 13.34 -6.32
N ARG A 461 6.52 13.22 -6.63
CA ARG A 461 7.09 12.08 -7.34
C ARG A 461 8.00 11.35 -6.37
N LEU A 462 7.93 10.03 -6.35
CA LEU A 462 9.14 9.30 -6.05
C LEU A 462 9.97 9.35 -7.33
N LYS A 463 11.07 10.11 -7.27
CA LYS A 463 12.26 9.68 -8.00
C LYS A 463 12.58 8.26 -7.51
N GLU A 464 13.00 7.36 -8.40
CA GLU A 464 13.76 6.20 -7.96
C GLU A 464 14.85 6.64 -6.97
N ARG A 465 14.77 6.17 -5.72
CA ARG A 465 15.92 6.20 -4.81
C ARG A 465 16.77 4.99 -5.20
N THR A 466 17.77 5.25 -6.04
CA THR A 466 18.73 4.30 -6.63
C THR A 466 18.23 2.85 -6.64
N VAL A 467 17.31 2.52 -7.54
CA VAL A 467 17.08 1.11 -7.85
C VAL A 467 18.36 0.57 -8.50
N ILE A 468 18.80 -0.59 -8.07
CA ILE A 468 20.03 -1.21 -8.57
C ILE A 468 19.65 -2.25 -9.61
N LEU A 469 19.73 -1.85 -10.88
CA LEU A 469 19.48 -2.75 -11.99
C LEU A 469 20.54 -3.87 -12.03
N LEU A 470 20.08 -5.11 -12.13
CA LEU A 470 20.92 -6.31 -12.08
C LEU A 470 21.23 -6.77 -13.50
N GLU A 471 22.51 -6.78 -13.86
CA GLU A 471 22.98 -7.29 -15.15
C GLU A 471 23.09 -8.84 -15.14
N PRO A 472 22.87 -9.52 -16.28
CA PRO A 472 22.99 -10.97 -16.38
C PRO A 472 24.34 -11.50 -15.89
N LEU A 473 24.30 -12.56 -15.07
CA LEU A 473 25.52 -13.16 -14.53
C LEU A 473 26.39 -13.74 -15.65
N PRO A 474 27.69 -13.42 -15.71
CA PRO A 474 28.59 -13.95 -16.73
C PRO A 474 28.54 -15.48 -16.80
N ARG A 475 28.64 -16.05 -18.00
CA ARG A 475 28.41 -17.49 -18.26
C ARG A 475 29.28 -18.46 -17.41
N GLY A 476 30.34 -17.97 -16.74
CA GLY A 476 31.15 -18.72 -15.77
C GLY A 476 30.75 -18.62 -14.28
N ALA A 477 29.71 -17.86 -13.90
CA ALA A 477 29.27 -17.72 -12.50
C ALA A 477 28.75 -19.06 -11.91
N GLY A 478 28.92 -19.25 -10.60
CA GLY A 478 28.31 -20.37 -9.86
C GLY A 478 26.84 -20.08 -9.50
N SER A 479 26.15 -21.07 -8.91
CA SER A 479 24.76 -20.90 -8.44
C SER A 479 24.63 -19.79 -7.37
N GLY A 480 23.42 -19.22 -7.27
CA GLY A 480 23.12 -17.95 -6.58
C GLY A 480 23.25 -17.92 -5.05
N GLY A 481 24.01 -18.83 -4.44
CA GLY A 481 24.25 -18.92 -3.00
C GLY A 481 25.05 -17.74 -2.43
N ARG A 482 25.53 -17.87 -1.20
CA ARG A 482 26.11 -16.76 -0.40
C ARG A 482 27.25 -15.98 -1.08
N GLU A 483 27.97 -16.57 -2.04
CA GLU A 483 29.02 -15.85 -2.78
C GLU A 483 28.46 -15.08 -3.99
N GLY A 484 27.39 -15.55 -4.63
CA GLY A 484 26.60 -14.77 -5.59
C GLY A 484 25.85 -13.63 -4.90
N GLN A 485 25.23 -13.88 -3.74
CA GLN A 485 24.66 -12.83 -2.89
C GLN A 485 25.72 -11.82 -2.45
N ARG A 486 26.93 -12.25 -2.08
CA ARG A 486 28.05 -11.33 -1.76
C ARG A 486 28.60 -10.57 -2.97
N ARG A 487 28.51 -11.12 -4.20
CA ARG A 487 28.85 -10.39 -5.42
C ARG A 487 27.81 -9.34 -5.73
N ARG A 488 26.52 -9.69 -5.77
CA ARG A 488 25.41 -8.74 -5.94
C ARG A 488 25.44 -7.63 -4.88
N ALA A 489 25.65 -7.98 -3.61
CA ALA A 489 25.84 -6.99 -2.54
C ALA A 489 27.15 -6.17 -2.65
N ALA A 490 28.22 -6.71 -3.24
CA ALA A 490 29.46 -5.97 -3.49
C ALA A 490 29.39 -5.09 -4.77
N GLU A 491 28.56 -5.44 -5.75
CA GLU A 491 28.27 -4.65 -6.93
C GLU A 491 27.30 -3.52 -6.58
N ALA A 492 26.27 -3.80 -5.78
CA ALA A 492 25.44 -2.79 -5.14
C ALA A 492 26.26 -1.83 -4.26
N ALA A 493 27.12 -2.35 -3.37
CA ALA A 493 28.00 -1.52 -2.55
C ALA A 493 29.06 -0.75 -3.37
N ARG A 494 29.46 -1.23 -4.56
CA ARG A 494 30.33 -0.49 -5.49
C ARG A 494 29.57 0.62 -6.22
N ALA A 495 28.32 0.39 -6.61
CA ALA A 495 27.46 1.44 -7.17
C ALA A 495 27.20 2.55 -6.12
N ALA A 496 26.88 2.15 -4.89
CA ALA A 496 26.72 3.07 -3.76
C ALA A 496 28.01 3.83 -3.41
N ALA A 497 29.17 3.18 -3.41
CA ALA A 497 30.46 3.83 -3.19
C ALA A 497 30.82 4.80 -4.33
N ALA A 498 30.60 4.41 -5.60
CA ALA A 498 30.81 5.29 -6.75
C ALA A 498 29.92 6.54 -6.69
N ALA A 499 28.66 6.39 -6.26
CA ALA A 499 27.75 7.51 -6.04
C ALA A 499 28.16 8.44 -4.88
N GLN A 500 28.96 7.95 -3.92
CA GLN A 500 29.57 8.78 -2.86
C GLN A 500 30.88 9.46 -3.31
N GLU A 501 31.68 8.83 -4.18
CA GLU A 501 32.91 9.41 -4.71
C GLU A 501 32.69 10.39 -5.89
N SER A 502 31.51 10.39 -6.51
CA SER A 502 31.16 11.29 -7.64
C SER A 502 30.47 12.60 -7.26
N GLY A 503 30.46 12.98 -5.97
CA GLY A 503 29.86 14.23 -5.49
C GLY A 503 30.85 15.42 -5.45
N PRO A 504 30.44 16.64 -5.84
CA PRO A 504 31.17 17.88 -5.59
C PRO A 504 30.96 18.45 -4.17
#